data_AF-A0A2M8FUF2-F1
#
_entry.id   AF-A0A2M8FUF2-F1
#
_cell.length_a   1.000
_cell.length_b   1.000
_cell.length_c   1.000
_cell.angle_alpha   90.00
_cell.angle_beta   90.00
_cell.angle_gamma   90.00
#
_symmetry.space_group_name_H-M   'P 1'
#
loop_
_entity.id
_entity.type
_entity.pdbx_description
1 polymer ?
#
loop_
_entity_poly.entity_id
_entity_poly.type
_entity_poly.pdbx_seq_one_letter_code
_entity_poly.pdbx_strand_id
1 'polypeptide(L)'
;MQKFILILSFLSFFINSSFINETQRKSYHLFKIERSKDANEIFYDINTEKAGCLNINNPINPYWIRATEGGLLKPLTWIQQNYAYGLEYVYKSENQAKFHFVSYKKRDFILKRNAQGYFKVFTQLNQKEVIVNRIFIQIDGGTFWFPKISQVELHVQDPITNKKLIEIIKP
;
A
#
# COMPACT_ATOMS: atom_id res chain seq x y z
N MET A 1 -66.73 -1.92 -21.82
CA MET A 1 -66.02 -0.97 -20.94
C MET A 1 -64.57 -1.40 -20.83
N GLN A 2 -63.68 -0.50 -21.21
CA GLN A 2 -62.23 -0.59 -21.26
C GLN A 2 -61.63 -0.60 -19.85
N LYS A 3 -60.59 -1.40 -19.61
CA LYS A 3 -59.46 -1.06 -18.73
C LYS A 3 -58.29 -2.03 -18.94
N PHE A 4 -57.26 -1.48 -19.59
CA PHE A 4 -55.87 -1.92 -19.62
C PHE A 4 -55.31 -2.06 -18.20
N ILE A 5 -54.49 -3.09 -17.92
CA ILE A 5 -53.39 -3.01 -16.95
C ILE A 5 -52.15 -3.69 -17.55
N LEU A 6 -51.03 -2.96 -17.44
CA LEU A 6 -49.74 -3.15 -18.10
C LEU A 6 -48.94 -4.37 -17.60
N ILE A 7 -48.16 -4.93 -18.52
CA ILE A 7 -46.94 -5.70 -18.27
C ILE A 7 -45.85 -4.74 -17.80
N LEU A 8 -45.13 -5.06 -16.72
CA LEU A 8 -43.72 -4.62 -16.60
C LEU A 8 -42.89 -5.65 -15.81
N SER A 9 -42.00 -6.29 -16.55
CA SER A 9 -40.83 -7.04 -16.12
C SER A 9 -39.90 -6.23 -15.21
N PHE A 10 -39.24 -6.88 -14.25
CA PHE A 10 -37.79 -6.79 -13.96
C PHE A 10 -37.51 -7.55 -12.66
N LEU A 11 -37.21 -8.85 -12.75
CA LEU A 11 -36.56 -9.55 -11.64
C LEU A 11 -35.06 -9.25 -11.77
N SER A 12 -34.60 -8.19 -11.12
CA SER A 12 -33.18 -7.86 -11.01
C SER A 12 -32.49 -8.95 -10.19
N PHE A 13 -31.82 -9.86 -10.88
CA PHE A 13 -30.85 -10.74 -10.25
C PHE A 13 -29.68 -9.87 -9.79
N PHE A 14 -29.65 -9.54 -8.50
CA PHE A 14 -28.55 -8.86 -7.85
C PHE A 14 -27.29 -9.72 -8.00
N ILE A 15 -26.44 -9.37 -8.96
CA ILE A 15 -25.07 -9.88 -9.00
C ILE A 15 -24.34 -9.24 -7.83
N ASN A 16 -24.04 -10.04 -6.80
CA ASN A 16 -23.16 -9.66 -5.70
C ASN A 16 -21.78 -9.27 -6.26
N SER A 17 -21.56 -7.98 -6.46
CA SER A 17 -20.29 -7.39 -6.92
C SER A 17 -19.21 -7.38 -5.82
N SER A 18 -19.51 -7.88 -4.63
CA SER A 18 -18.61 -7.90 -3.47
C SER A 18 -17.58 -9.02 -3.49
N PHE A 19 -17.77 -10.10 -4.24
CA PHE A 19 -16.84 -11.24 -4.26
C PHE A 19 -15.72 -11.17 -5.32
N ILE A 20 -15.82 -10.29 -6.31
CA ILE A 20 -14.82 -10.19 -7.40
C ILE A 20 -13.57 -9.37 -6.98
N ASN A 21 -13.65 -8.59 -5.89
CA ASN A 21 -12.63 -7.57 -5.60
C ASN A 21 -11.45 -8.02 -4.71
N GLU A 22 -11.55 -9.12 -3.98
CA GLU A 22 -10.52 -9.47 -2.99
C GLU A 22 -9.39 -10.33 -3.59
N THR A 23 -9.72 -11.23 -4.51
CA THR A 23 -8.77 -12.18 -5.11
C THR A 23 -7.87 -11.54 -6.17
N GLN A 24 -8.38 -10.57 -6.96
CA GLN A 24 -7.57 -9.85 -7.96
C GLN A 24 -6.60 -8.81 -7.36
N ARG A 25 -6.94 -8.20 -6.21
CA ARG A 25 -6.07 -7.21 -5.56
C ARG A 25 -4.80 -7.80 -4.95
N LYS A 26 -4.79 -9.10 -4.64
CA LYS A 26 -3.72 -9.76 -3.89
C LYS A 26 -2.36 -9.79 -4.62
N SER A 27 -2.35 -9.63 -5.95
CA SER A 27 -1.12 -9.67 -6.76
C SER A 27 -0.47 -8.30 -7.01
N TYR A 28 -1.14 -7.19 -6.68
CA TYR A 28 -0.63 -5.83 -6.92
C TYR A 28 -0.13 -5.14 -5.63
N HIS A 29 -0.65 -5.55 -4.48
CA HIS A 29 -0.32 -4.89 -3.22
C HIS A 29 1.05 -5.28 -2.68
N LEU A 30 1.88 -4.29 -2.37
CA LEU A 30 3.20 -4.49 -1.76
C LEU A 30 3.12 -4.39 -0.25
N PHE A 31 2.68 -3.24 0.27
CA PHE A 31 2.52 -2.97 1.70
C PHE A 31 1.63 -1.74 1.91
N LYS A 32 1.23 -1.49 3.16
CA LYS A 32 0.48 -0.30 3.55
C LYS A 32 1.05 0.43 4.76
N ILE A 33 0.68 1.70 4.90
CA ILE A 33 0.91 2.50 6.09
C ILE A 33 -0.42 2.78 6.78
N GLU A 34 -0.46 2.52 8.08
CA GLU A 34 -1.54 2.87 8.99
C GLU A 34 -1.03 3.88 10.03
N ARG A 35 -1.95 4.63 10.64
CA ARG A 35 -1.61 5.65 11.64
C ARG A 35 -2.58 5.56 12.80
N SER A 36 -2.13 5.92 14.00
CA SER A 36 -3.00 6.00 15.18
C SER A 36 -4.08 7.10 15.07
N LYS A 37 -3.93 8.04 14.14
CA LYS A 37 -4.79 9.22 14.01
C LYS A 37 -6.21 8.90 13.53
N ASP A 38 -6.35 8.00 12.56
CA ASP A 38 -7.62 7.71 11.90
C ASP A 38 -7.54 6.38 11.15
N ALA A 39 -8.68 5.86 10.71
CA ALA A 39 -8.77 4.60 9.98
C ALA A 39 -8.37 4.69 8.50
N ASN A 40 -7.86 5.83 8.02
CA ASN A 40 -7.39 5.94 6.64
C ASN A 40 -6.01 5.33 6.49
N GLU A 41 -5.82 4.64 5.37
CA GLU A 41 -4.62 3.86 5.09
C GLU A 41 -3.95 4.39 3.83
N ILE A 42 -2.62 4.33 3.76
CA ILE A 42 -1.88 4.54 2.52
C ILE A 42 -1.45 3.19 1.98
N PHE A 43 -1.89 2.85 0.78
CA PHE A 43 -1.49 1.64 0.07
C PHE A 43 -0.37 1.94 -0.91
N TYR A 44 0.56 1.00 -1.02
CA TYR A 44 1.65 1.03 -1.97
C TYR A 44 1.52 -0.19 -2.87
N ASP A 45 1.06 0.05 -4.09
CA ASP A 45 0.88 -1.01 -5.06
C ASP A 45 1.97 -0.96 -6.12
N ILE A 46 2.33 -2.12 -6.64
CA ILE A 46 3.24 -2.21 -7.76
C ILE A 46 2.63 -1.58 -9.01
N ASN A 47 3.47 -0.91 -9.79
CA ASN A 47 3.13 -0.42 -11.11
C ASN A 47 4.03 -1.11 -12.16
N THR A 48 3.43 -2.01 -12.94
CA THR A 48 4.08 -2.74 -14.01
C THR A 48 3.59 -2.30 -15.38
N GLU A 49 4.45 -2.36 -16.38
CA GLU A 49 4.07 -2.21 -17.78
C GLU A 49 3.49 -3.52 -18.34
N LYS A 50 2.95 -3.48 -19.57
CA LYS A 50 2.30 -4.63 -20.22
C LYS A 50 3.19 -5.87 -20.34
N ALA A 51 4.51 -5.71 -20.30
CA ALA A 51 5.49 -6.80 -20.35
C ALA A 51 5.79 -7.45 -18.98
N GLY A 52 5.13 -7.01 -17.90
CA GLY A 52 5.36 -7.51 -16.54
C GLY A 52 6.63 -6.95 -15.87
N CYS A 53 7.34 -6.05 -16.55
CA CYS A 53 8.44 -5.25 -16.02
C CYS A 53 7.92 -4.08 -15.17
N LEU A 54 8.71 -3.60 -14.22
CA LEU A 54 8.42 -2.38 -13.47
C LEU A 54 8.38 -1.17 -14.40
N ASN A 55 7.42 -0.28 -14.18
CA ASN A 55 7.43 1.04 -14.77
C ASN A 55 8.59 1.86 -14.17
N ILE A 56 9.66 2.11 -14.93
CA ILE A 56 10.88 2.76 -14.41
C ILE A 56 10.62 4.20 -13.96
N ASN A 57 9.61 4.87 -14.52
CA ASN A 57 9.27 6.24 -14.11
C ASN A 57 8.61 6.22 -12.73
N ASN A 58 7.71 5.28 -12.48
CA ASN A 58 6.99 5.16 -11.22
C ASN A 58 6.75 3.69 -10.82
N PRO A 59 7.73 2.97 -10.23
CA PRO A 59 7.62 1.54 -9.93
C PRO A 59 6.56 1.16 -8.88
N ILE A 60 6.26 2.10 -7.97
CA ILE A 60 5.31 1.93 -6.87
C ILE A 60 4.35 3.11 -6.87
N ASN A 61 3.05 2.82 -6.85
CA ASN A 61 2.00 3.82 -6.81
C ASN A 61 1.40 3.94 -5.40
N PRO A 62 1.73 5.00 -4.64
CA PRO A 62 1.12 5.26 -3.35
C PRO A 62 -0.23 5.99 -3.47
N TYR A 63 -1.23 5.56 -2.70
CA TYR A 63 -2.53 6.21 -2.64
C TYR A 63 -3.24 5.98 -1.30
N TRP A 64 -4.15 6.87 -0.95
CA TRP A 64 -5.02 6.74 0.21
C TRP A 64 -6.23 5.84 -0.08
N ILE A 65 -6.58 5.00 0.88
CA ILE A 65 -7.95 4.51 1.07
C ILE A 65 -8.55 5.28 2.24
N ARG A 66 -9.54 6.13 1.94
CA ARG A 66 -10.22 6.96 2.93
C ARG A 66 -11.39 6.20 3.56
N ALA A 67 -11.11 5.29 4.49
CA ALA A 67 -12.15 4.52 5.18
C ALA A 67 -13.18 5.43 5.88
N THR A 68 -12.76 6.59 6.37
CA THR A 68 -13.67 7.58 6.98
C THR A 68 -14.55 8.32 5.96
N GLU A 69 -14.29 8.15 4.66
CA GLU A 69 -15.04 8.74 3.54
C GLU A 69 -15.60 7.62 2.63
N GLY A 70 -16.06 6.51 3.20
CA GLY A 70 -16.69 5.41 2.44
C GLY A 70 -15.71 4.56 1.62
N GLY A 71 -14.42 4.58 1.93
CA GLY A 71 -13.40 3.79 1.24
C GLY A 71 -12.87 4.42 -0.05
N LEU A 72 -13.03 5.74 -0.20
CA LEU A 72 -12.62 6.46 -1.40
C LEU A 72 -11.10 6.38 -1.63
N LEU A 73 -10.72 6.05 -2.87
CA LEU A 73 -9.33 6.05 -3.34
C LEU A 73 -8.90 7.48 -3.69
N LYS A 74 -7.81 7.97 -3.10
CA LYS A 74 -7.24 9.29 -3.44
C LYS A 74 -5.73 9.23 -3.64
N PRO A 75 -5.16 9.91 -4.66
CA PRO A 75 -3.71 10.01 -4.76
C PRO A 75 -3.11 10.78 -3.59
N LEU A 76 -1.81 10.64 -3.37
CA LEU A 76 -1.08 11.57 -2.49
C LEU A 76 -1.09 12.98 -3.10
N THR A 77 -1.23 14.00 -2.27
CA THR A 77 -1.01 15.38 -2.72
C THR A 77 0.47 15.62 -2.98
N TRP A 78 0.81 16.64 -3.77
CA TRP A 78 2.22 16.99 -4.05
C TRP A 78 3.05 17.17 -2.77
N ILE A 79 2.48 17.79 -1.74
CA ILE A 79 3.18 17.99 -0.46
C ILE A 79 3.39 16.65 0.27
N GLN A 80 2.38 15.77 0.29
CA GLN A 80 2.50 14.45 0.90
C GLN A 80 3.53 13.58 0.16
N GLN A 81 3.60 13.69 -1.17
CA GLN A 81 4.56 12.99 -2.01
C GLN A 81 6.00 13.44 -1.72
N ASN A 82 6.25 14.73 -1.50
CA ASN A 82 7.61 15.24 -1.38
C ASN A 82 8.13 15.32 0.06
N TYR A 83 7.25 15.32 1.07
CA TYR A 83 7.65 15.56 2.46
C TYR A 83 7.18 14.50 3.47
N ALA A 84 6.24 13.62 3.11
CA ALA A 84 5.69 12.65 4.05
C ALA A 84 5.78 11.21 3.53
N TYR A 85 4.82 10.78 2.72
CA TYR A 85 4.55 9.39 2.39
C TYR A 85 5.12 8.98 1.02
N GLY A 86 5.70 9.91 0.26
CA GLY A 86 6.32 9.55 -1.01
C GLY A 86 7.67 8.84 -0.86
N LEU A 87 8.14 8.32 -1.99
CA LEU A 87 9.34 7.51 -2.09
C LEU A 87 10.40 8.26 -2.90
N GLU A 88 11.62 8.26 -2.41
CA GLU A 88 12.80 8.71 -3.13
C GLU A 88 13.59 7.48 -3.58
N TYR A 89 13.79 7.35 -4.89
CA TYR A 89 14.45 6.18 -5.48
C TYR A 89 15.95 6.40 -5.59
N VAL A 90 16.72 5.47 -5.02
CA VAL A 90 18.18 5.40 -5.15
C VAL A 90 18.57 4.75 -6.47
N TYR A 91 17.82 3.73 -6.89
CA TYR A 91 18.04 2.99 -8.12
C TYR A 91 16.73 2.41 -8.64
N LYS A 92 16.57 2.35 -9.97
CA LYS A 92 15.42 1.74 -10.64
C LYS A 92 15.86 0.99 -11.89
N SER A 93 15.29 -0.18 -12.08
CA SER A 93 15.35 -0.97 -13.32
C SER A 93 14.04 -1.72 -13.53
N GLU A 94 13.94 -2.44 -14.64
CA GLU A 94 12.77 -3.23 -14.99
C GLU A 94 12.41 -4.33 -13.99
N ASN A 95 13.38 -4.79 -13.19
CA ASN A 95 13.22 -5.94 -12.29
C ASN A 95 13.37 -5.58 -10.81
N GLN A 96 13.91 -4.40 -10.51
CA GLN A 96 14.20 -4.00 -9.14
C GLN A 96 14.14 -2.48 -8.97
N ALA A 97 13.70 -2.02 -7.81
CA ALA A 97 13.88 -0.63 -7.40
C ALA A 97 14.36 -0.56 -5.95
N LYS A 98 15.38 0.27 -5.69
CA LYS A 98 15.84 0.60 -4.34
C LYS A 98 15.37 2.00 -3.99
N PHE A 99 14.78 2.18 -2.81
CA PHE A 99 14.19 3.45 -2.39
C PHE A 99 14.21 3.61 -0.87
N HIS A 100 13.97 4.84 -0.41
CA HIS A 100 13.64 5.17 0.97
C HIS A 100 12.45 6.13 1.00
N PHE A 101 11.83 6.30 2.17
CA PHE A 101 10.79 7.32 2.33
C PHE A 101 11.42 8.71 2.33
N VAL A 102 10.77 9.68 1.70
CA VAL A 102 11.22 11.09 1.72
C VAL A 102 11.35 11.64 3.14
N SER A 103 10.53 11.12 4.07
CA SER A 103 10.52 11.48 5.49
C SER A 103 11.51 10.67 6.35
N TYR A 104 12.11 9.59 5.82
CA TYR A 104 12.98 8.70 6.60
C TYR A 104 14.07 8.05 5.75
N LYS A 105 15.14 8.80 5.45
CA LYS A 105 16.26 8.35 4.59
C LYS A 105 17.20 7.32 5.26
N LYS A 106 17.03 7.05 6.56
CA LYS A 106 17.89 6.12 7.31
C LYS A 106 17.62 4.64 7.02
N ARG A 107 16.54 4.32 6.30
CA ARG A 107 16.14 2.94 5.96
C ARG A 107 15.90 2.79 4.47
N ASP A 108 16.68 1.89 3.88
CA ASP A 108 16.49 1.44 2.51
C ASP A 108 15.47 0.30 2.41
N PHE A 109 14.75 0.30 1.31
CA PHE A 109 13.82 -0.73 0.88
C PHE A 109 14.14 -1.16 -0.55
N ILE A 110 13.82 -2.40 -0.88
CA ILE A 110 14.08 -2.99 -2.18
C ILE A 110 12.81 -3.66 -2.69
N LEU A 111 12.24 -3.14 -3.76
CA LEU A 111 11.22 -3.82 -4.56
C LEU A 111 11.91 -4.81 -5.50
N LYS A 112 11.59 -6.11 -5.37
CA LYS A 112 12.05 -7.17 -6.29
C LYS A 112 11.12 -8.37 -6.22
N ARG A 113 11.26 -9.33 -7.13
CA ARG A 113 10.53 -10.61 -7.06
C ARG A 113 11.05 -11.48 -5.92
N ASN A 114 10.15 -12.17 -5.24
CA ASN A 114 10.47 -13.25 -4.31
C ASN A 114 10.75 -14.56 -5.07
N ALA A 115 11.04 -15.65 -4.34
CA ALA A 115 11.31 -16.97 -4.93
C ALA A 115 10.14 -17.52 -5.78
N GLN A 116 8.91 -17.07 -5.51
CA GLN A 116 7.71 -17.44 -6.25
C GLN A 116 7.43 -16.53 -7.46
N GLY A 117 8.31 -15.57 -7.75
CA GLY A 117 8.18 -14.65 -8.88
C GLY A 117 7.25 -13.46 -8.65
N TYR A 118 6.68 -13.30 -7.46
CA TYR A 118 5.84 -12.15 -7.11
C TYR A 118 6.69 -10.99 -6.58
N PHE A 119 6.40 -9.77 -7.02
CA PHE A 119 7.04 -8.60 -6.47
C PHE A 119 6.65 -8.37 -5.01
N LYS A 120 7.66 -8.10 -4.19
CA LYS A 120 7.56 -7.75 -2.78
C LYS A 120 8.58 -6.67 -2.44
N VAL A 121 8.32 -5.97 -1.35
CA VAL A 121 9.25 -4.99 -0.80
C VAL A 121 10.00 -5.64 0.34
N PHE A 122 11.32 -5.54 0.28
CA PHE A 122 12.23 -6.11 1.26
C PHE A 122 13.00 -5.00 1.98
N THR A 123 13.43 -5.29 3.20
CA THR A 123 14.41 -4.47 3.93
C THR A 123 15.28 -5.37 4.81
N GLN A 124 16.27 -4.77 5.46
CA GLN A 124 17.20 -5.48 6.34
C GLN A 124 16.76 -5.36 7.80
N LEU A 125 16.64 -6.51 8.47
CA LEU A 125 16.43 -6.64 9.91
C LEU A 125 17.46 -7.64 10.46
N ASN A 126 18.33 -7.19 11.35
CA ASN A 126 19.41 -8.02 11.93
C ASN A 126 20.25 -8.75 10.88
N GLN A 127 20.69 -8.03 9.84
CA GLN A 127 21.47 -8.55 8.70
C GLN A 127 20.74 -9.62 7.86
N LYS A 128 19.43 -9.78 8.06
CA LYS A 128 18.58 -10.67 7.28
C LYS A 128 17.56 -9.87 6.47
N GLU A 129 17.35 -10.31 5.24
CA GLU A 129 16.32 -9.75 4.37
C GLU A 129 14.93 -10.24 4.80
N VAL A 130 14.01 -9.30 4.98
CA VAL A 130 12.62 -9.55 5.40
C VAL A 130 11.64 -8.81 4.49
N ILE A 131 10.46 -9.38 4.28
CA ILE A 131 9.38 -8.77 3.49
C ILE A 131 8.63 -7.78 4.37
N VAL A 132 8.40 -6.58 3.87
CA VAL A 132 7.58 -5.56 4.53
C VAL A 132 6.12 -5.75 4.12
N ASN A 133 5.24 -5.87 5.11
CA ASN A 133 3.80 -6.04 4.88
C ASN A 133 2.99 -4.81 5.31
N ARG A 134 3.39 -4.20 6.43
CA ARG A 134 2.69 -3.05 7.01
C ARG A 134 3.64 -2.19 7.82
N ILE A 135 3.40 -0.89 7.79
CA ILE A 135 4.03 0.08 8.69
C ILE A 135 2.92 0.74 9.49
N PHE A 136 3.05 0.79 10.81
CA PHE A 136 2.15 1.54 11.67
C PHE A 136 2.88 2.71 12.30
N ILE A 137 2.29 3.90 12.26
CA ILE A 137 2.87 5.13 12.81
C ILE A 137 2.02 5.58 13.99
N GLN A 138 2.62 5.58 15.18
CA GLN A 138 2.04 6.15 16.38
C GLN A 138 2.31 7.65 16.43
N ILE A 139 1.25 8.44 16.40
CA ILE A 139 1.27 9.91 16.48
C ILE A 139 0.69 10.33 17.82
N ASP A 140 1.49 11.00 18.66
CA ASP A 140 1.14 11.41 20.03
C ASP A 140 0.99 12.93 20.15
N GLY A 141 0.50 13.57 19.08
CA GLY A 141 0.25 15.01 19.01
C GLY A 141 1.10 15.72 17.97
N GLY A 142 1.44 16.98 18.24
CA GLY A 142 2.04 17.89 17.26
C GLY A 142 1.01 18.60 16.40
N THR A 143 1.48 19.25 15.33
CA THR A 143 0.60 19.95 14.39
C THR A 143 0.35 19.08 13.15
N PHE A 144 -0.57 19.52 12.29
CA PHE A 144 -0.80 18.84 11.00
C PHE A 144 0.48 18.74 10.15
N TRP A 145 1.32 19.77 10.19
CA TRP A 145 2.58 19.84 9.43
C TRP A 145 3.76 19.17 10.13
N PHE A 146 3.74 19.13 11.47
CA PHE A 146 4.81 18.58 12.29
C PHE A 146 4.22 17.63 13.34
N PRO A 147 3.82 16.41 12.94
CA PRO A 147 3.32 15.42 13.88
C PRO A 147 4.46 14.95 14.80
N LYS A 148 4.15 14.75 16.08
CA LYS A 148 5.06 14.09 17.01
C LYS A 148 4.88 12.58 16.90
N ILE A 149 5.86 11.91 16.31
CA ILE A 149 5.87 10.45 16.15
C ILE A 149 6.65 9.85 17.31
N SER A 150 6.01 9.02 18.12
CA SER A 150 6.68 8.34 19.25
C SER A 150 7.21 6.96 18.89
N GLN A 151 6.56 6.31 17.92
CA GLN A 151 6.86 4.94 17.54
C GLN A 151 6.43 4.68 16.09
N VAL A 152 7.27 3.95 15.37
CA VAL A 152 6.95 3.32 14.09
C VAL A 152 7.12 1.83 14.26
N GLU A 153 6.09 1.06 13.92
CA GLU A 153 6.16 -0.40 13.88
C GLU A 153 6.29 -0.86 12.45
N LEU A 154 7.35 -1.59 12.17
CA LEU A 154 7.59 -2.22 10.88
C LEU A 154 7.21 -3.69 10.98
N HIS A 155 6.04 -4.03 10.44
CA HIS A 155 5.49 -5.39 10.43
C HIS A 155 6.03 -6.12 9.22
N VAL A 156 6.93 -7.08 9.49
CA VAL A 156 7.66 -7.82 8.47
C VAL A 156 7.39 -9.31 8.54
N GLN A 157 7.81 -10.01 7.50
CA GLN A 157 7.70 -11.46 7.38
C GLN A 157 9.01 -12.04 6.87
N ASP A 158 9.43 -13.13 7.49
CA ASP A 158 10.53 -13.94 7.01
C ASP A 158 10.15 -14.60 5.66
N PRO A 159 10.93 -14.39 4.58
CA PRO A 159 10.58 -14.87 3.25
C PRO A 159 10.63 -16.39 3.10
N ILE A 160 11.32 -17.10 4.01
CA ILE A 160 11.50 -18.55 3.97
C ILE A 160 10.49 -19.23 4.91
N THR A 161 10.41 -18.77 6.16
CA THR A 161 9.59 -19.42 7.20
C THR A 161 8.17 -18.88 7.30
N ASN A 162 7.88 -17.76 6.62
CA ASN A 162 6.62 -17.00 6.75
C ASN A 162 6.33 -16.49 8.17
N LYS A 163 7.29 -16.56 9.10
CA LYS A 163 7.14 -16.03 10.45
C LYS A 163 6.99 -14.51 10.40
N LYS A 164 5.94 -13.98 11.04
CA LYS A 164 5.70 -12.55 11.20
C LYS A 164 6.53 -12.00 12.36
N LEU A 165 7.11 -10.82 12.17
CA LEU A 165 7.92 -10.10 13.15
C LEU A 165 7.53 -8.62 13.14
N ILE A 166 7.80 -7.92 14.24
CA ILE A 166 7.57 -6.48 14.36
C ILE A 166 8.88 -5.86 14.83
N GLU A 167 9.42 -4.91 14.08
CA GLU A 167 10.51 -4.05 14.53
C GLU A 167 9.91 -2.72 15.01
N ILE A 168 10.31 -2.27 16.20
CA ILE A 168 9.92 -0.97 16.74
C ILE A 168 11.04 0.03 16.48
N ILE A 169 10.72 1.13 15.82
CA ILE A 169 11.62 2.23 15.51
C ILE A 169 11.14 3.47 16.28
N LYS A 170 12.06 4.11 17.01
CA LYS A 170 11.83 5.41 17.66
C LYS A 170 12.56 6.48 16.82
N PRO A 171 11.82 7.28 16.03
CA PRO A 171 12.41 8.22 15.07
C PRO A 171 13.10 9.43 15.71
#